data_AF-A0A0H2RJ88-F1
#
_entry.id   AF-A0A0H2RJ88-F1
#
_cell.length_a   1.000
_cell.length_b   1.000
_cell.length_c   1.000
_cell.angle_alpha   90.00
_cell.angle_beta   90.00
_cell.angle_gamma   90.00
#
_symmetry.space_group_name_H-M   'P 1'
#
loop_
_entity.id
_entity.type
_entity.pdbx_description
1 polymer ?
#
loop_
_entity_poly.entity_id
_entity_poly.type
_entity_poly.pdbx_seq_one_letter_code
_entity_poly.pdbx_strand_id
1 'polypeptide(L)'
;LTKLCNSLVSKLEIGAPMACMYLLGNPDHYTSHSFVNLYWRSFVNECVRNCTTNEEAKKLVPDLTVTITKGMRASSPVYDYMYRPLKYSDMCLYDWVQQFQKVKGGSRRWNESKS
;
A
#
# COMPACT_ATOMS: atom_id res chain seq x y z
N LEU A 1 -26.79 26.65 -19.35
CA LEU A 1 -25.64 25.74 -19.13
C LEU A 1 -24.66 25.72 -20.30
N THR A 2 -25.09 25.39 -21.53
CA THR A 2 -24.21 25.30 -22.72
C THR A 2 -23.40 26.58 -22.99
N LYS A 3 -24.01 27.77 -22.89
CA LYS A 3 -23.30 29.05 -23.08
C LYS A 3 -22.22 29.32 -22.01
N LEU A 4 -22.45 28.91 -20.76
CA LEU A 4 -21.48 29.04 -19.67
C LEU A 4 -20.34 28.04 -19.85
N CYS A 5 -20.64 26.79 -20.20
CA CYS A 5 -19.65 25.77 -20.51
C CYS A 5 -18.74 26.22 -21.67
N ASN A 6 -19.31 26.70 -22.78
CA ASN A 6 -18.55 27.20 -23.92
C ASN A 6 -17.64 28.40 -23.58
N SER A 7 -18.05 29.27 -22.65
CA SER A 7 -17.22 30.37 -22.17
C SER A 7 -16.12 29.96 -21.19
N LEU A 8 -16.27 28.83 -20.48
CA LEU A 8 -15.27 28.32 -19.54
C LEU A 8 -14.23 27.47 -20.27
N VAL A 9 -14.67 26.64 -21.22
CA VAL A 9 -13.81 25.85 -22.12
C VAL A 9 -12.81 26.75 -22.84
N SER A 10 -13.25 27.90 -23.34
CA SER A 10 -12.36 28.85 -24.03
C SER A 10 -11.39 29.60 -23.11
N LYS A 11 -11.63 29.61 -21.79
CA LYS A 11 -10.82 30.36 -20.81
C LYS A 11 -9.89 29.49 -19.98
N LEU A 12 -10.23 28.21 -19.80
CA LEU A 12 -9.53 27.30 -18.90
C LEU A 12 -8.79 26.17 -19.63
N GLU A 13 -8.91 26.08 -20.96
CA GLU A 13 -8.37 24.95 -21.79
C GLU A 13 -8.82 23.56 -21.31
N ILE A 14 -9.85 23.53 -20.48
CA ILE A 14 -10.47 22.33 -19.95
C ILE A 14 -11.55 21.86 -20.92
N GLY A 15 -11.61 20.56 -21.19
CA GLY A 15 -12.65 19.99 -22.04
C GLY A 15 -14.06 20.26 -21.50
N ALA A 16 -15.01 20.52 -22.40
CA ALA A 16 -16.43 20.72 -22.09
C ALA A 16 -17.04 19.71 -21.08
N PRO A 17 -16.75 18.40 -21.15
CA PRO A 17 -17.26 17.45 -20.16
C PRO A 17 -16.73 17.71 -18.73
N MET A 18 -15.45 18.09 -18.58
CA MET A 18 -14.85 18.37 -17.28
C MET A 18 -15.36 19.70 -16.71
N ALA A 19 -15.56 20.72 -17.55
CA ALA A 19 -16.19 21.98 -17.11
C ALA A 19 -17.63 21.76 -16.63
N CYS A 20 -18.42 20.94 -17.33
CA CYS A 20 -19.74 20.53 -16.87
C CYS A 20 -19.66 19.75 -15.54
N MET A 21 -18.67 18.87 -15.37
CA MET A 21 -18.47 18.10 -14.15
C MET A 21 -18.25 18.99 -12.91
N TYR A 22 -17.43 20.05 -13.05
CA TYR A 22 -17.25 21.05 -12.00
C TYR A 22 -18.51 21.88 -11.74
N LEU A 23 -19.24 22.29 -12.79
CA LEU A 23 -20.49 23.04 -12.65
C LEU A 23 -21.60 22.23 -11.94
N LEU A 24 -21.57 20.90 -12.08
CA LEU A 24 -22.49 19.99 -11.39
C LEU A 24 -22.02 19.64 -9.96
N GLY A 25 -20.84 20.09 -9.53
CA GLY A 25 -20.30 19.82 -8.20
C GLY A 25 -19.83 18.38 -7.99
N ASN A 26 -19.53 17.65 -9.07
CA ASN A 26 -19.07 16.27 -8.96
C ASN A 26 -17.61 16.24 -8.47
N PRO A 27 -17.25 15.32 -7.55
CA PRO A 27 -15.88 15.18 -7.08
C PRO A 27 -14.97 14.72 -8.23
N ASP A 28 -13.84 15.40 -8.42
CA ASP A 28 -12.82 15.11 -9.44
C ASP A 28 -11.99 13.85 -9.11
N HIS A 29 -12.35 13.14 -8.04
CA HIS A 29 -11.65 11.97 -7.56
C HIS A 29 -12.57 10.75 -7.57
N TYR A 30 -12.50 9.98 -8.66
CA TYR A 30 -13.11 8.66 -8.74
C TYR A 30 -12.20 7.64 -8.06
N THR A 31 -12.35 7.49 -6.74
CA THR A 31 -11.71 6.39 -6.01
C THR A 31 -12.76 5.69 -5.17
N SER A 32 -13.42 4.68 -5.76
CA SER A 32 -14.39 3.85 -5.03
C SER A 32 -13.72 2.91 -4.03
N HIS A 33 -12.44 2.55 -4.26
CA HIS A 33 -11.69 1.63 -3.43
C HIS A 33 -10.26 2.11 -3.20
N SER A 34 -9.79 1.92 -1.98
CA SER A 34 -8.38 2.08 -1.65
C SER A 34 -7.70 0.71 -1.66
N PHE A 35 -6.53 0.63 -2.27
CA PHE A 35 -5.74 -0.59 -2.32
C PHE A 35 -4.51 -0.40 -1.44
N VAL A 36 -4.18 -1.42 -0.65
CA VAL A 36 -2.95 -1.43 0.15
C VAL A 36 -1.82 -2.02 -0.67
N ASN A 37 -0.64 -1.40 -0.58
CA ASN A 37 0.57 -1.89 -1.23
C ASN A 37 1.01 -3.21 -0.59
N LEU A 38 1.05 -4.28 -1.39
CA LEU A 38 1.50 -5.60 -0.97
C LEU A 38 2.75 -6.01 -1.76
N TYR A 39 3.86 -6.22 -1.06
CA TYR A 39 5.15 -6.57 -1.65
C TYR A 39 5.27 -8.07 -1.93
N TRP A 40 4.37 -8.61 -2.77
CA TRP A 40 4.24 -10.06 -3.01
C TRP A 40 5.53 -10.72 -3.50
N ARG A 41 6.20 -10.10 -4.49
CA ARG A 41 7.44 -10.65 -5.07
C ARG A 41 8.52 -10.84 -4.01
N SER A 42 8.69 -9.85 -3.12
CA SER A 42 9.66 -9.94 -2.02
C SER A 42 9.29 -11.04 -1.02
N PHE A 43 8.00 -11.21 -0.73
CA PHE A 43 7.52 -12.29 0.15
C PHE A 43 7.77 -13.68 -0.46
N VAL A 44 7.37 -13.89 -1.72
CA VAL A 44 7.57 -15.17 -2.41
C VAL A 44 9.05 -15.50 -2.51
N ASN A 45 9.90 -14.51 -2.80
CA ASN A 45 11.34 -14.70 -2.84
C ASN A 45 11.90 -15.20 -1.50
N GLU A 46 11.47 -14.62 -0.38
CA GLU A 46 11.87 -15.10 0.96
C GLU A 46 11.34 -16.51 1.26
N CYS A 47 10.09 -16.82 0.89
CA CYS A 47 9.53 -18.17 1.04
C CYS A 47 10.31 -19.20 0.21
N VAL A 48 10.60 -18.90 -1.05
CA VAL A 48 11.39 -19.78 -1.94
C VAL A 48 12.79 -19.97 -1.39
N ARG A 49 13.41 -18.92 -0.85
CA ARG A 49 14.74 -18.99 -0.20
C ARG A 49 14.75 -19.90 1.02
N ASN A 50 13.69 -19.86 1.84
CA ASN A 50 13.56 -20.70 3.03
C ASN A 50 13.18 -22.15 2.71
N CYS A 51 12.40 -22.39 1.65
CA CYS A 51 11.96 -23.73 1.26
C CYS A 51 12.97 -24.48 0.39
N THR A 52 13.90 -23.78 -0.28
CA THR A 52 14.84 -24.40 -1.23
C THR A 52 16.20 -24.62 -0.61
N THR A 53 16.60 -25.88 -0.47
CA THR A 53 17.94 -26.29 0.01
C THR A 53 19.03 -26.07 -1.06
N ASN A 54 18.65 -25.90 -2.33
CA ASN A 54 19.59 -25.78 -3.43
C ASN A 54 20.18 -24.35 -3.51
N GLU A 55 21.48 -24.23 -3.24
CA GLU A 55 22.26 -22.99 -3.22
C GLU A 55 22.23 -22.22 -4.57
N GLU A 56 22.01 -22.91 -5.68
CA GLU A 56 21.96 -22.30 -7.02
C GLU A 56 20.70 -21.44 -7.23
N ALA A 57 19.57 -21.84 -6.63
CA ALA A 57 18.32 -21.07 -6.70
C ALA A 57 18.41 -19.77 -5.88
N LYS A 58 19.25 -19.73 -4.83
CA LYS A 58 19.47 -18.53 -4.02
C LYS A 58 20.20 -17.41 -4.79
N LYS A 59 20.95 -17.76 -5.84
CA LYS A 59 21.75 -16.82 -6.64
C LYS A 59 20.97 -16.12 -7.76
N LEU A 60 19.84 -16.68 -8.18
CA LEU A 60 18.96 -16.14 -9.23
C LEU A 60 18.06 -15.01 -8.75
N VAL A 61 17.95 -14.82 -7.44
CA VAL A 61 17.08 -13.81 -6.85
C VAL A 61 17.94 -12.61 -6.44
N PRO A 62 17.70 -11.40 -6.99
CA PRO A 62 18.48 -10.23 -6.60
C PRO A 62 18.33 -10.01 -5.12
N ASP A 63 19.48 -9.98 -4.44
CA ASP A 63 19.58 -9.76 -3.01
C ASP A 63 18.84 -8.46 -2.69
N LEU A 64 17.73 -8.55 -1.95
CA LEU A 64 17.01 -7.37 -1.46
C LEU A 64 17.91 -6.74 -0.42
N THR A 65 18.89 -5.97 -0.89
CA THR A 65 20.00 -5.45 -0.11
C THR A 65 19.43 -4.39 0.82
N VAL A 66 19.13 -4.79 2.04
CA VAL A 66 18.87 -3.86 3.13
C VAL A 66 20.22 -3.26 3.51
N THR A 67 20.54 -2.10 2.95
CA THR A 67 21.75 -1.34 3.29
C THR A 67 21.62 -0.85 4.73
N ILE A 68 22.23 -1.58 5.67
CA ILE A 68 22.33 -1.18 7.08
C ILE A 68 23.44 -0.13 7.18
N THR A 69 23.09 1.15 7.03
CA THR A 69 23.97 2.23 7.46
C THR A 69 23.68 2.53 8.94
N LYS A 70 24.67 2.26 9.81
CA LYS A 70 24.76 2.77 11.20
C LYS A 70 23.51 2.56 12.08
N GLY A 71 23.23 1.31 12.45
CA GLY A 71 22.40 1.01 13.63
C GLY A 71 20.88 1.09 13.47
N MET A 72 20.36 1.48 12.30
CA MET A 72 18.93 1.36 11.99
C MET A 72 18.66 0.05 11.25
N ARG A 73 17.90 -0.85 11.88
CA ARG A 73 17.32 -2.02 11.18
C ARG A 73 16.18 -1.52 10.30
N ALA A 74 16.41 -1.43 9.00
CA ALA A 74 15.31 -1.35 8.05
C ALA A 74 14.60 -2.72 8.05
N SER A 75 13.52 -2.84 8.82
CA SER A 75 12.69 -4.04 8.81
C SER A 75 11.98 -4.12 7.47
N SER A 76 12.28 -5.14 6.67
CA SER A 76 11.50 -5.44 5.47
C SER A 76 10.02 -5.65 5.83
N PRO A 77 9.06 -5.10 5.07
CA PRO A 77 7.63 -5.37 5.26
C PRO A 77 7.30 -6.87 5.23
N VAL A 78 8.17 -7.66 4.58
CA VAL A 78 8.03 -9.12 4.48
C VAL A 78 8.03 -9.81 5.85
N TYR A 79 8.78 -9.27 6.83
CA TYR A 79 8.79 -9.82 8.17
C TYR A 79 7.44 -9.67 8.88
N ASP A 80 6.69 -8.61 8.57
CA ASP A 80 5.35 -8.41 9.14
C ASP A 80 4.38 -9.51 8.62
N TYR A 81 4.59 -10.02 7.40
CA TYR A 81 3.83 -11.13 6.84
C TYR A 81 4.22 -12.48 7.46
N MET A 82 5.53 -12.71 7.61
CA MET A 82 6.08 -13.98 8.11
C MET A 82 5.76 -14.21 9.58
N TYR A 83 5.80 -13.15 10.39
CA TYR A 83 5.57 -13.21 11.84
C TYR A 83 4.17 -12.74 12.24
N ARG A 84 3.21 -12.83 11.32
CA ARG A 84 1.81 -12.51 11.59
C ARG A 84 1.26 -13.37 12.74
N PRO A 85 0.43 -12.82 13.65
CA PRO A 85 -0.16 -13.59 14.73
C PRO A 85 -0.99 -14.79 14.24
N LEU A 86 -0.78 -15.95 14.85
CA LEU A 86 -1.49 -17.21 14.54
C LEU A 86 -3.01 -17.10 14.67
N LYS A 87 -3.52 -16.21 15.54
CA LYS A 87 -4.97 -15.96 15.68
C LYS A 87 -5.67 -15.49 14.40
N TYR A 88 -4.91 -15.06 13.39
CA TYR A 88 -5.44 -14.67 12.10
C TYR A 88 -5.14 -15.68 10.99
N SER A 89 -4.66 -16.89 11.32
CA SER A 89 -4.33 -17.94 10.33
C SER A 89 -5.43 -18.20 9.31
N ASP A 90 -6.69 -18.09 9.75
CA ASP A 90 -7.87 -18.41 8.95
C ASP A 90 -8.17 -17.35 7.87
N MET A 91 -7.56 -16.17 7.98
CA MET A 91 -7.70 -15.08 7.03
C MET A 91 -6.50 -15.06 6.09
N CYS A 92 -6.74 -14.84 4.80
CA CYS A 92 -5.67 -14.76 3.82
C CYS A 92 -4.74 -13.56 4.05
N LEU A 93 -3.52 -13.61 3.51
CA LEU A 93 -2.53 -12.55 3.71
C LEU A 93 -3.01 -11.20 3.19
N TYR A 94 -3.74 -11.18 2.07
CA TYR A 94 -4.22 -9.95 1.46
C TYR A 94 -5.24 -9.22 2.35
N ASP A 95 -6.26 -9.94 2.84
CA ASP A 95 -7.28 -9.39 3.74
C ASP A 95 -6.65 -8.85 5.02
N TRP A 96 -5.63 -9.55 5.52
CA TRP A 96 -4.90 -9.07 6.69
C TRP A 96 -4.13 -7.78 6.43
N VAL A 97 -3.43 -7.69 5.30
CA VAL A 97 -2.67 -6.49 4.93
C VAL A 97 -3.60 -5.29 4.73
N GLN A 98 -4.83 -5.51 4.24
CA GLN A 98 -5.83 -4.43 4.16
C GLN A 98 -6.25 -3.90 5.54
N GLN A 99 -6.35 -4.76 6.54
CA GLN A 99 -6.77 -4.39 7.90
C GLN A 99 -5.61 -3.99 8.82
N PHE A 100 -4.38 -4.29 8.42
CA PHE A 100 -3.19 -4.08 9.23
C PHE A 100 -2.62 -2.67 9.05
N GLN A 101 -2.45 -1.96 10.16
CA GLN A 101 -1.79 -0.67 10.18
C GLN A 101 -0.62 -0.66 11.17
N LYS A 102 0.59 -0.41 10.65
CA LYS A 102 1.80 -0.25 11.47
C LYS A 102 1.85 1.15 12.04
N VAL A 103 1.68 1.27 13.36
CA VAL A 103 1.79 2.56 14.07
C VAL A 103 3.25 2.77 14.45
N LYS A 104 3.84 3.92 14.09
CA LYS A 104 5.14 4.33 14.63
C LYS A 104 4.96 4.60 16.12
N GLY A 105 5.76 3.93 16.96
CA GLY A 105 5.78 4.19 18.40
C GLY A 105 6.28 5.61 18.68
N GLY A 106 5.38 6.58 18.67
CA GLY A 106 5.60 7.84 19.38
C GLY A 106 5.54 7.55 20.86
N SER A 107 6.47 8.09 21.65
CA SER A 107 6.42 8.04 23.11
C SER A 107 5.08 8.61 23.60
N ARG A 108 4.07 7.76 23.80
CA ARG A 108 2.82 8.10 24.49
C ARG A 108 2.03 6.86 24.89
N ARG A 109 1.85 6.77 26.21
CA ARG A 109 0.91 5.96 27.00
C ARG A 109 -0.18 5.26 26.20
N TRP A 110 -0.12 3.94 26.27
CA TRP A 110 -1.23 3.02 26.08
C TRP A 110 -2.40 3.48 26.97
N ASN A 111 -3.48 3.96 26.38
CA ASN A 111 -4.76 4.08 27.07
C ASN A 111 -5.63 2.95 26.57
N GLU A 112 -6.00 2.07 27.49
CA GLU A 112 -7.04 1.06 27.36
C GLU A 112 -8.35 1.74 26.96
N SER A 113 -8.83 1.44 25.75
CA SER A 113 -10.24 1.62 25.45
C SER A 113 -10.91 0.26 25.63
N LYS A 114 -11.50 0.09 26.81
CA LYS A 114 -12.59 -0.86 27.06
C LYS A 114 -13.67 -0.68 25.99
N SER A 115 -14.21 -1.79 25.50
CA SER A 115 -15.65 -1.96 25.30
C SER A 115 -16.00 -3.44 25.43
#